data_AF-A0A348TRC4-F1
#
_entry.id   AF-A0A348TRC4-F1
#
_cell.length_a   1.000
_cell.length_b   1.000
_cell.length_c   1.000
_cell.angle_alpha   90.00
_cell.angle_beta   90.00
_cell.angle_gamma   90.00
#
_symmetry.space_group_name_H-M   'P 1'
#
loop_
_entity.id
_entity.type
_entity.pdbx_description
1 polymer ?
#
loop_
_entity_poly.entity_id
_entity_poly.type
_entity_poly.pdbx_seq_one_letter_code
_entity_poly.pdbx_strand_id
1 'polypeptide(L)'
;MSCVFKYLFWILIALITLSCNSPERKLKKFIKRVNAREVNASSKYIWPEDYDKLYIFKKRFIDPNPLASFELLEADEIENEGSSFVRAKIKCLNCPPEMNAYFESLGIKKGDIIEDDFEVKKTGEEEYLSLNWGWKSNELPPRLNLSTINTEKLNLRSGPGTKHEVIGTKTINEDIIVDADYENESWRRGIIFDENNQAKEVYFSNKLSNVKNISFFSLSYFGSISIIVLCILGIVVWGLVYPLVLASSFKLAEGGPYMALIMFALLVGSLFFTYQILENLLFELFLINLPY
;
A
#
# COMPACT_ATOMS: atom_id res chain seq x y z
N MET A 1 -2.46 -38.88 -13.82
CA MET A 1 -1.80 -37.56 -13.68
C MET A 1 -2.03 -36.61 -14.87
N SER A 2 -2.20 -37.10 -16.11
CA SER A 2 -2.34 -36.25 -17.32
C SER A 2 -3.68 -35.49 -17.46
N CYS A 3 -4.80 -36.03 -16.97
CA CYS A 3 -6.11 -35.39 -17.14
C CYS A 3 -6.30 -34.15 -16.25
N VAL A 4 -5.91 -34.23 -14.97
CA VAL A 4 -6.01 -33.12 -13.99
C VAL A 4 -5.16 -31.92 -14.42
N PHE A 5 -3.96 -32.16 -14.97
CA PHE A 5 -3.06 -31.10 -15.42
C PHE A 5 -3.63 -30.33 -16.62
N LYS A 6 -4.35 -31.00 -17.53
CA LYS A 6 -5.07 -30.36 -18.63
C LYS A 6 -6.18 -29.44 -18.16
N TYR A 7 -6.99 -29.86 -17.18
CA TYR A 7 -8.05 -29.01 -16.62
C TYR A 7 -7.49 -27.81 -15.86
N LEU A 8 -6.41 -28.01 -15.08
CA LEU A 8 -5.73 -26.91 -14.40
C LEU A 8 -5.19 -25.87 -15.38
N PHE A 9 -4.65 -26.31 -16.52
CA PHE A 9 -4.15 -25.45 -17.58
C PHE A 9 -5.25 -24.63 -18.27
N TRP A 10 -6.41 -25.22 -18.54
CA TRP A 10 -7.56 -24.48 -19.09
C TRP A 10 -8.16 -23.49 -18.09
N ILE A 11 -8.22 -23.84 -16.80
CA ILE A 11 -8.61 -22.91 -15.73
C ILE A 11 -7.61 -21.75 -15.64
N LEU A 12 -6.31 -22.05 -15.74
CA LEU A 12 -5.26 -21.02 -15.73
C LEU A 12 -5.38 -20.06 -16.92
N ILE A 13 -5.63 -20.58 -18.13
CA ILE A 13 -5.87 -19.75 -19.33
C ILE A 13 -7.13 -18.88 -19.16
N ALA A 14 -8.22 -19.44 -18.65
CA ALA A 14 -9.44 -18.68 -18.40
C ALA A 14 -9.24 -17.57 -17.36
N LEU A 15 -8.46 -17.84 -16.30
CA LEU A 15 -8.08 -16.85 -15.28
C LEU A 15 -7.19 -15.73 -15.85
N ILE A 16 -6.30 -16.05 -16.79
CA ILE A 16 -5.46 -15.05 -17.48
C ILE A 16 -6.32 -14.11 -18.35
N THR A 17 -7.32 -14.64 -19.07
CA THR A 17 -8.22 -13.80 -19.88
C THR A 17 -9.13 -12.91 -19.03
N LEU A 18 -9.46 -13.34 -17.81
CA LEU A 18 -10.21 -12.54 -16.83
C LEU A 18 -9.33 -11.49 -16.12
N SER A 19 -8.03 -11.40 -16.40
CA SER A 19 -7.10 -10.48 -15.75
C SER A 19 -6.89 -9.16 -16.52
N CYS A 20 -7.69 -8.87 -17.56
CA CYS A 20 -7.57 -7.62 -18.32
C CYS A 20 -7.59 -6.40 -17.37
N ASN A 21 -6.54 -5.60 -17.44
CA ASN A 21 -6.17 -4.61 -16.41
C ASN A 21 -6.61 -3.22 -16.84
N SER A 22 -7.92 -3.01 -16.98
CA SER A 22 -8.47 -1.69 -17.34
C SER A 22 -8.25 -0.67 -16.22
N PRO A 23 -8.13 0.63 -16.56
CA PRO A 23 -8.11 1.72 -15.59
C PRO A 23 -9.24 1.65 -14.55
N GLU A 24 -10.48 1.39 -14.96
CA GLU A 24 -11.63 1.23 -14.05
C GLU A 24 -11.36 0.15 -12.98
N ARG A 25 -10.84 -1.00 -13.43
CA ARG A 25 -10.54 -2.13 -12.54
C ARG A 25 -9.41 -1.80 -11.58
N LYS A 26 -8.40 -1.05 -12.00
CA LYS A 26 -7.31 -0.58 -11.12
C LYS A 26 -7.86 0.29 -10.00
N LEU A 27 -8.81 1.17 -10.31
CA LEU A 27 -9.47 2.01 -9.30
C LEU A 27 -10.23 1.14 -8.29
N LYS A 28 -11.02 0.17 -8.77
CA LYS A 28 -11.72 -0.78 -7.89
C LYS A 28 -10.76 -1.55 -6.98
N LYS A 29 -9.63 -2.04 -7.51
CA LYS A 29 -8.58 -2.71 -6.73
C LYS A 29 -7.97 -1.78 -5.68
N PHE A 30 -7.65 -0.53 -6.06
CA PHE A 30 -7.12 0.49 -5.17
C PHE A 30 -8.06 0.72 -3.97
N ILE A 31 -9.33 1.02 -4.22
CA ILE A 31 -10.33 1.28 -3.17
C ILE A 31 -10.49 0.06 -2.24
N LYS A 32 -10.57 -1.16 -2.80
CA LYS A 32 -10.66 -2.38 -1.97
C LYS A 32 -9.46 -2.58 -1.06
N ARG A 33 -8.24 -2.33 -1.55
CA ARG A 33 -7.02 -2.44 -0.73
C ARG A 33 -6.97 -1.36 0.36
N VAL A 34 -7.40 -0.13 0.05
CA VAL A 34 -7.51 0.94 1.06
C VAL A 34 -8.49 0.54 2.17
N ASN A 35 -9.67 0.02 1.82
CA ASN A 35 -10.65 -0.46 2.79
C ASN A 35 -10.15 -1.65 3.62
N ALA A 36 -9.37 -2.55 3.01
CA ALA A 36 -8.71 -3.67 3.67
C ALA A 36 -7.50 -3.26 4.54
N ARG A 37 -7.18 -1.96 4.63
CA ARG A 37 -6.01 -1.41 5.32
C ARG A 37 -4.67 -1.84 4.74
N GLU A 38 -4.67 -2.32 3.51
CA GLU A 38 -3.48 -2.70 2.74
C GLU A 38 -2.99 -1.54 1.87
N VAL A 39 -2.86 -0.34 2.44
CA VAL A 39 -2.53 0.87 1.65
C VAL A 39 -1.18 0.72 0.93
N ASN A 40 -0.21 0.02 1.55
CA ASN A 40 1.07 -0.29 0.92
C ASN A 40 0.91 -1.12 -0.36
N ALA A 41 -0.06 -2.03 -0.41
CA ALA A 41 -0.34 -2.80 -1.61
C ALA A 41 -1.22 -2.02 -2.60
N SER A 42 -2.05 -1.10 -2.12
CA SER A 42 -2.84 -0.19 -2.97
C SER A 42 -1.98 0.74 -3.83
N SER A 43 -0.78 1.09 -3.35
CA SER A 43 0.13 1.98 -4.09
C SER A 43 0.55 1.42 -5.45
N LYS A 44 0.46 0.10 -5.67
CA LYS A 44 0.72 -0.56 -6.96
C LYS A 44 -0.11 0.01 -8.12
N TYR A 45 -1.27 0.59 -7.84
CA TYR A 45 -2.17 1.12 -8.86
C TYR A 45 -2.06 2.64 -9.03
N ILE A 46 -1.26 3.30 -8.18
CA ILE A 46 -1.10 4.75 -8.14
C ILE A 46 0.20 5.14 -8.81
N TRP A 47 0.21 6.29 -9.50
CA TRP A 47 1.40 6.84 -10.12
C TRP A 47 2.51 7.07 -9.08
N PRO A 48 3.77 6.65 -9.33
CA PRO A 48 4.83 6.72 -8.32
C PRO A 48 5.12 8.13 -7.76
N GLU A 49 4.92 9.17 -8.56
CA GLU A 49 5.11 10.56 -8.10
C GLU A 49 4.01 11.02 -7.12
N ASP A 50 2.92 10.26 -6.99
CA ASP A 50 1.81 10.54 -6.07
C ASP A 50 1.88 9.68 -4.78
N TYR A 51 2.98 8.97 -4.54
CA TYR A 51 3.14 8.14 -3.34
C TYR A 51 3.17 8.97 -2.06
N ASP A 52 3.70 10.18 -2.10
CA ASP A 52 3.66 11.12 -0.98
C ASP A 52 2.20 11.49 -0.63
N LYS A 53 1.36 11.78 -1.63
CA LYS A 53 -0.05 12.09 -1.47
C LYS A 53 -0.79 10.94 -0.80
N LEU A 54 -0.63 9.72 -1.32
CA LEU A 54 -1.27 8.53 -0.75
C LEU A 54 -0.78 8.26 0.69
N TYR A 55 0.50 8.48 0.96
CA TYR A 55 1.08 8.28 2.28
C TYR A 55 0.54 9.28 3.31
N ILE A 56 0.47 10.56 2.92
CA ILE A 56 -0.13 11.61 3.74
C ILE A 56 -1.59 11.28 4.01
N PHE A 57 -2.35 10.95 2.96
CA PHE A 57 -3.75 10.59 3.10
C PHE A 57 -3.95 9.42 4.06
N LYS A 58 -3.12 8.37 3.94
CA LYS A 58 -3.08 7.24 4.86
C LYS A 58 -2.88 7.70 6.30
N LYS A 59 -1.83 8.49 6.56
CA LYS A 59 -1.45 8.92 7.91
C LYS A 59 -2.50 9.82 8.56
N ARG A 60 -3.10 10.70 7.76
CA ARG A 60 -4.12 11.64 8.20
C ARG A 60 -5.47 11.00 8.47
N PHE A 61 -5.89 10.10 7.59
CA PHE A 61 -7.29 9.73 7.49
C PHE A 61 -7.54 8.24 7.66
N ILE A 62 -6.64 7.37 7.20
CA ILE A 62 -6.86 5.92 7.20
C ILE A 62 -6.33 5.26 8.48
N ASP A 63 -5.11 5.60 8.90
CA ASP A 63 -4.48 5.05 10.12
C ASP A 63 -5.29 5.40 11.39
N PRO A 64 -5.74 6.64 11.63
CA PRO A 64 -6.49 6.99 12.84
C PRO A 64 -7.96 6.55 12.79
N ASN A 65 -8.54 6.23 11.63
CA ASN A 65 -9.96 5.91 11.48
C ASN A 65 -10.17 4.49 10.93
N PRO A 66 -10.12 3.45 11.79
CA PRO A 66 -10.20 2.04 11.37
C PRO A 66 -11.57 1.62 10.81
N LEU A 67 -12.62 2.41 11.04
CA LEU A 67 -13.98 2.14 10.56
C LEU A 67 -14.35 2.90 9.28
N ALA A 68 -13.56 3.91 8.89
CA ALA A 68 -13.83 4.71 7.70
C ALA A 68 -13.54 3.91 6.42
N SER A 69 -14.48 3.86 5.48
CA SER A 69 -14.32 3.09 4.24
C SER A 69 -15.00 3.78 3.05
N PHE A 70 -14.60 3.40 1.85
CA PHE A 70 -15.09 3.96 0.60
C PHE A 70 -15.91 2.92 -0.18
N GLU A 71 -17.12 3.27 -0.55
CA GLU A 71 -17.98 2.46 -1.42
C GLU A 71 -17.97 3.08 -2.82
N LEU A 72 -17.41 2.37 -3.81
CA LEU A 72 -17.38 2.82 -5.19
C LEU A 72 -18.73 2.50 -5.85
N LEU A 73 -19.49 3.53 -6.17
CA LEU A 73 -20.82 3.45 -6.78
C LEU A 73 -20.74 3.30 -8.30
N GLU A 74 -19.95 4.16 -8.94
CA GLU A 74 -19.77 4.21 -10.39
C GLU A 74 -18.29 4.48 -10.71
N ALA A 75 -17.80 3.91 -11.80
CA ALA A 75 -16.47 4.16 -12.34
C ALA A 75 -16.55 4.06 -13.87
N ASP A 76 -16.33 5.18 -14.55
CA ASP A 76 -16.46 5.26 -16.01
C ASP A 76 -15.16 5.80 -16.62
N GLU A 77 -14.70 5.16 -17.68
CA GLU A 77 -13.55 5.64 -18.45
C GLU A 77 -13.99 6.78 -19.38
N ILE A 78 -13.29 7.91 -19.31
CA ILE A 78 -13.54 9.11 -20.09
C ILE A 78 -12.25 9.48 -20.83
N GLU A 79 -12.34 9.77 -22.12
CA GLU A 79 -11.24 10.29 -22.91
C GLU A 79 -11.49 11.76 -23.25
N ASN A 80 -10.51 12.62 -22.96
CA ASN A 80 -10.55 14.05 -23.28
C ASN A 80 -9.22 14.45 -23.91
N GLU A 81 -9.25 14.99 -25.14
CA GLU A 81 -8.12 15.68 -25.78
C GLU A 81 -6.76 14.95 -25.69
N GLY A 82 -6.77 13.62 -25.83
CA GLY A 82 -5.55 12.78 -25.78
C GLY A 82 -5.13 12.33 -24.38
N SER A 83 -5.90 12.67 -23.34
CA SER A 83 -5.74 12.17 -21.97
C SER A 83 -6.91 11.25 -21.60
N SER A 84 -6.62 10.18 -20.87
CA SER A 84 -7.62 9.22 -20.38
C SER A 84 -7.82 9.42 -18.89
N PHE A 85 -9.06 9.31 -18.43
CA PHE A 85 -9.47 9.49 -17.05
C PHE A 85 -10.43 8.37 -16.64
N VAL A 86 -10.48 8.08 -15.35
CA VAL A 86 -11.53 7.28 -14.72
C VAL A 86 -12.33 8.19 -13.81
N ARG A 87 -13.57 8.53 -14.20
CA ARG A 87 -14.49 9.27 -13.34
C ARG A 87 -15.13 8.32 -12.35
N ALA A 88 -15.01 8.64 -11.07
CA ALA A 88 -15.50 7.81 -9.99
C ALA A 88 -16.54 8.54 -9.16
N LYS A 89 -17.62 7.84 -8.78
CA LYS A 89 -18.52 8.27 -7.71
C LYS A 89 -18.31 7.36 -6.51
N ILE A 90 -17.85 7.94 -5.42
CA ILE A 90 -17.45 7.23 -4.21
C ILE A 90 -18.26 7.76 -3.03
N LYS A 91 -18.91 6.86 -2.30
CA LYS A 91 -19.59 7.18 -1.05
C LYS A 91 -18.64 6.93 0.13
N CYS A 92 -18.52 7.92 1.01
CA CYS A 92 -17.72 7.82 2.22
C CYS A 92 -18.57 7.23 3.35
N LEU A 93 -18.20 6.07 3.87
CA LEU A 93 -18.89 5.39 4.97
C LEU A 93 -18.10 5.57 6.27
N ASN A 94 -18.78 6.02 7.34
CA ASN A 94 -18.18 6.29 8.65
C ASN A 94 -16.96 7.22 8.62
N CYS A 95 -16.93 8.16 7.68
CA CYS A 95 -15.84 9.12 7.56
C CYS A 95 -15.96 10.23 8.60
N PRO A 96 -14.88 10.59 9.30
CA PRO A 96 -14.91 11.65 10.30
C PRO A 96 -15.18 13.01 9.65
N PRO A 97 -15.69 14.00 10.41
CA PRO A 97 -16.00 15.34 9.89
C PRO A 97 -14.82 15.99 9.16
N GLU A 98 -13.60 15.81 9.67
CA GLU A 98 -12.36 16.35 9.07
C GLU A 98 -12.07 15.77 7.68
N MET A 99 -12.38 14.49 7.45
CA MET A 99 -12.21 13.85 6.14
C MET A 99 -13.25 14.38 5.15
N ASN A 100 -14.48 14.60 5.61
CA ASN A 100 -15.52 15.22 4.78
C ASN A 100 -15.15 16.66 4.40
N ALA A 101 -14.70 17.45 5.36
CA ALA A 101 -14.22 18.82 5.13
C ALA A 101 -13.02 18.84 4.17
N TYR A 102 -12.13 17.85 4.24
CA TYR A 102 -11.04 17.70 3.29
C TYR A 102 -11.52 17.49 1.86
N PHE A 103 -12.44 16.55 1.61
CA PHE A 103 -12.99 16.34 0.27
C PHE A 103 -13.81 17.52 -0.24
N GLU A 104 -14.49 18.26 0.65
CA GLU A 104 -15.14 19.54 0.34
C GLU A 104 -14.12 20.61 -0.08
N SER A 105 -12.99 20.71 0.62
CA SER A 105 -11.92 21.67 0.30
C SER A 105 -11.25 21.40 -1.06
N LEU A 106 -11.26 20.15 -1.51
CA LEU A 106 -10.80 19.77 -2.85
C LEU A 106 -11.83 20.10 -3.95
N GLY A 107 -13.07 20.44 -3.58
CA GLY A 107 -14.15 20.74 -4.52
C GLY A 107 -14.74 19.49 -5.19
N ILE A 108 -14.40 18.28 -4.70
CA ILE A 108 -14.81 17.00 -5.29
C ILE A 108 -15.97 16.34 -4.54
N LYS A 109 -16.43 16.91 -3.42
CA LYS A 109 -17.57 16.39 -2.66
C LYS A 109 -18.87 17.13 -3.02
N LYS A 110 -19.87 16.39 -3.50
CA LYS A 110 -21.23 16.87 -3.80
C LYS A 110 -22.23 16.14 -2.91
N GLY A 111 -22.66 16.81 -1.83
CA GLY A 111 -23.48 16.16 -0.80
C GLY A 111 -22.67 15.05 -0.11
N ASP A 112 -23.17 13.82 -0.14
CA ASP A 112 -22.51 12.65 0.45
C ASP A 112 -21.63 11.85 -0.53
N ILE A 113 -21.54 12.31 -1.78
CA ILE A 113 -20.81 11.63 -2.85
C ILE A 113 -19.54 12.41 -3.17
N ILE A 114 -18.42 11.70 -3.22
CA ILE A 114 -17.14 12.17 -3.73
C ILE A 114 -17.11 11.83 -5.22
N GLU A 115 -17.07 12.83 -6.08
CA GLU A 115 -16.95 12.70 -7.53
C GLU A 115 -15.57 13.17 -7.95
N ASP A 116 -14.73 12.24 -8.40
CA ASP A 116 -13.32 12.51 -8.69
C ASP A 116 -12.89 11.87 -10.03
N ASP A 117 -12.01 12.57 -10.74
CA ASP A 117 -11.53 12.19 -12.07
C ASP A 117 -10.05 11.78 -11.98
N PHE A 118 -9.79 10.47 -11.94
CA PHE A 118 -8.43 9.93 -11.83
C PHE A 118 -7.78 9.88 -13.22
N GLU A 119 -6.75 10.71 -13.44
CA GLU A 119 -5.98 10.69 -14.70
C GLU A 119 -5.23 9.36 -14.85
N VAL A 120 -5.28 8.77 -16.05
CA VAL A 120 -4.58 7.55 -16.40
C VAL A 120 -3.22 7.92 -16.99
N LYS A 121 -2.16 7.69 -16.23
CA LYS A 121 -0.76 7.89 -16.65
C LYS A 121 -0.15 6.60 -17.14
N LYS A 122 0.73 6.68 -18.14
CA LYS A 122 1.41 5.51 -18.73
C LYS A 122 2.91 5.59 -18.56
N THR A 123 3.54 4.45 -18.27
CA THR A 123 4.99 4.26 -18.30
C THR A 123 5.29 2.94 -19.02
N GLY A 124 5.81 3.06 -20.25
CA GLY A 124 5.91 1.91 -21.15
C GLY A 124 4.54 1.31 -21.45
N GLU A 125 4.36 0.02 -21.12
CA GLU A 125 3.11 -0.72 -21.31
C GLU A 125 2.19 -0.69 -20.08
N GLU A 126 2.66 -0.15 -18.96
CA GLU A 126 1.89 -0.11 -17.72
C GLU A 126 1.16 1.23 -17.57
N GLU A 127 -0.08 1.15 -17.06
CA GLU A 127 -0.88 2.33 -16.76
C GLU A 127 -1.17 2.41 -15.26
N TYR A 128 -1.26 3.63 -14.76
CA TYR A 128 -1.39 3.98 -13.36
C TYR A 128 -2.45 5.07 -13.21
N LEU A 129 -3.03 5.18 -12.02
CA LEU A 129 -3.95 6.24 -11.67
C LEU A 129 -3.20 7.37 -10.95
N SER A 130 -3.34 8.59 -11.44
CA SER A 130 -2.89 9.80 -10.77
C SER A 130 -3.81 10.09 -9.59
N LEU A 131 -3.25 10.27 -8.39
CA LEU A 131 -4.06 10.49 -7.19
C LEU A 131 -4.29 11.99 -6.96
N ASN A 132 -5.56 12.38 -6.95
CA ASN A 132 -5.98 13.74 -6.65
C ASN A 132 -6.12 14.02 -5.15
N TRP A 133 -6.15 12.97 -4.33
CA TRP A 133 -6.24 13.04 -2.86
C TRP A 133 -4.89 13.41 -2.24
N GLY A 134 -4.28 14.45 -2.81
CA GLY A 134 -3.09 15.08 -2.31
C GLY A 134 -3.40 16.16 -1.31
N TRP A 135 -2.34 16.70 -0.75
CA TRP A 135 -2.42 17.78 0.21
C TRP A 135 -2.37 19.12 -0.53
N LYS A 136 -3.40 19.96 -0.37
CA LYS A 136 -3.37 21.40 -0.71
C LYS A 136 -3.32 22.20 0.59
N SER A 137 -2.13 22.46 1.12
CA SER A 137 -1.94 23.60 2.03
C SER A 137 -0.72 24.37 1.62
N ASN A 138 -0.78 25.68 1.82
CA ASN A 138 0.30 26.60 1.56
C ASN A 138 1.52 26.42 2.50
N GLU A 139 1.45 25.51 3.48
CA GLU A 139 2.44 25.32 4.55
C GLU A 139 3.35 24.09 4.39
N LEU A 140 3.05 23.15 3.48
CA LEU A 140 3.91 21.96 3.33
C LEU A 140 5.00 22.15 2.28
N PRO A 141 6.19 21.59 2.50
CA PRO A 141 7.28 21.59 1.53
C PRO A 141 6.88 20.90 0.22
N PRO A 142 7.44 21.35 -0.91
CA PRO A 142 7.15 20.77 -2.22
C PRO A 142 7.71 19.34 -2.38
N ARG A 143 8.71 18.96 -1.57
CA ARG A 143 9.34 17.63 -1.61
C ARG A 143 9.45 17.05 -0.21
N LEU A 144 8.99 15.81 -0.09
CA LEU A 144 8.89 15.11 1.18
C LEU A 144 9.72 13.83 1.16
N ASN A 145 10.37 13.54 2.29
CA ASN A 145 11.04 12.27 2.56
C ASN A 145 10.54 11.67 3.87
N LEU A 146 10.92 10.43 4.16
CA LEU A 146 10.73 9.82 5.48
C LEU A 146 12.03 9.82 6.26
N SER A 147 11.95 10.10 7.56
CA SER A 147 13.07 10.01 8.49
C SER A 147 12.73 9.02 9.59
N THR A 148 13.49 7.93 9.69
CA THR A 148 13.33 6.91 10.72
C THR A 148 14.14 7.25 11.95
N ILE A 149 13.54 7.08 13.12
CA ILE A 149 14.17 7.39 14.40
C ILE A 149 15.08 6.24 14.84
N ASN A 150 16.32 6.56 15.20
CA ASN A 150 17.35 5.59 15.59
C ASN A 150 17.65 5.57 17.10
N THR A 151 16.86 6.30 17.88
CA THR A 151 17.05 6.45 19.33
C THR A 151 15.77 6.09 20.06
N GLU A 152 15.87 5.59 21.28
CA GLU A 152 14.72 5.23 22.12
C GLU A 152 13.77 6.40 22.35
N LYS A 153 14.32 7.62 22.45
CA LYS A 153 13.53 8.83 22.66
C LYS A 153 14.12 10.02 21.91
N LEU A 154 13.35 10.52 20.96
CA LEU A 154 13.63 11.74 20.21
C LEU A 154 12.61 12.82 20.58
N ASN A 155 13.11 13.99 20.97
CA ASN A 155 12.24 15.14 21.23
C ASN A 155 11.94 15.89 19.94
N LEU A 156 10.65 16.14 19.70
CA LEU A 156 10.15 17.02 18.65
C LEU A 156 9.95 18.41 19.24
N ARG A 157 10.48 19.44 18.58
CA ARG A 157 10.53 20.80 19.11
C ARG A 157 9.82 21.79 18.20
N SER A 158 9.40 22.92 18.77
CA SER A 158 8.76 24.01 18.02
C SER A 158 9.71 24.79 17.11
N GLY A 159 11.04 24.61 17.25
CA GLY A 159 12.04 25.27 16.42
C GLY A 159 13.40 24.56 16.46
N PRO A 160 14.32 24.93 15.55
CA PRO A 160 15.64 24.32 15.45
C PRO A 160 16.53 24.75 16.63
N GLY A 161 16.64 23.90 17.64
CA GLY A 161 17.49 24.17 18.80
C GLY A 161 16.98 23.52 20.08
N THR A 162 17.89 23.24 21.02
CA THR A 162 17.53 22.66 22.33
C THR A 162 16.82 23.63 23.27
N LYS A 163 16.84 24.93 22.94
CA LYS A 163 16.15 26.00 23.67
C LYS A 163 14.66 26.11 23.33
N HIS A 164 14.23 25.53 22.21
CA HIS A 164 12.82 25.53 21.82
C HIS A 164 12.04 24.50 22.63
N GLU A 165 10.77 24.78 22.88
CA GLU A 165 9.86 23.91 23.62
C GLU A 165 9.75 22.53 22.96
N VAL A 166 9.65 21.48 23.79
CA VAL A 166 9.35 20.13 23.34
C VAL A 166 7.84 20.00 23.17
N ILE A 167 7.39 19.83 21.93
CA ILE A 167 5.98 19.74 21.56
C ILE A 167 5.53 18.29 21.32
N GLY A 168 6.46 17.34 21.37
CA GLY A 168 6.17 15.92 21.25
C GLY A 168 7.41 15.06 21.36
N THR A 169 7.23 13.74 21.34
CA THR A 169 8.33 12.78 21.35
C THR A 169 8.04 11.61 20.43
N LYS A 170 9.10 11.06 19.83
CA LYS A 170 9.05 9.85 19.00
C LYS A 170 10.06 8.83 19.50
N THR A 171 9.76 7.56 19.31
CA THR A 171 10.56 6.42 19.75
C THR A 171 11.25 5.74 18.57
N ILE A 172 12.15 4.82 18.89
CA ILE A 172 12.92 4.06 17.90
C ILE A 172 12.01 3.39 16.85
N ASN A 173 12.47 3.36 15.60
CA ASN A 173 11.79 2.80 14.43
C ASN A 173 10.48 3.50 14.02
N GLU A 174 10.07 4.58 14.67
CA GLU A 174 9.01 5.43 14.14
C GLU A 174 9.52 6.25 12.95
N ASP A 175 8.63 6.54 12.01
CA ASP A 175 8.91 7.39 10.85
C ASP A 175 8.25 8.76 11.03
N ILE A 176 8.96 9.81 10.60
CA ILE A 176 8.47 11.19 10.53
C ILE A 176 8.61 11.68 9.08
N ILE A 177 7.57 12.35 8.57
CA ILE A 177 7.61 13.04 7.28
C ILE A 177 8.54 14.25 7.42
N VAL A 178 9.51 14.41 6.53
CA VAL A 178 10.47 15.53 6.57
C VAL A 178 10.49 16.32 5.29
N ASP A 179 10.74 17.61 5.45
CA ASP A 179 11.08 18.53 4.36
C ASP A 179 12.42 18.12 3.75
N ALA A 180 12.39 17.68 2.49
CA ALA A 180 13.59 17.22 1.80
C ALA A 180 14.54 18.38 1.44
N ASP A 181 13.99 19.59 1.31
CA ASP A 181 14.72 20.78 0.86
C ASP A 181 15.15 21.66 2.06
N TYR A 182 14.82 21.26 3.29
CA TYR A 182 15.26 21.98 4.49
C TYR A 182 16.74 21.74 4.81
N GLU A 183 17.56 22.76 4.60
CA GLU A 183 18.99 22.73 4.88
C GLU A 183 19.30 23.22 6.30
N ASN A 184 19.76 22.31 7.17
CA ASN A 184 20.35 22.65 8.46
C ASN A 184 21.36 21.57 8.90
N GLU A 185 22.52 22.00 9.40
CA GLU A 185 23.62 21.09 9.75
C GLU A 185 23.34 20.15 10.92
N SER A 186 22.40 20.48 11.81
CA SER A 186 22.14 19.72 13.05
C SER A 186 20.67 19.35 13.28
N TRP A 187 19.76 19.98 12.56
CA TRP A 187 18.31 19.85 12.75
C TRP A 187 17.63 19.44 11.45
N ARG A 188 16.50 18.73 11.56
CA ARG A 188 15.57 18.48 10.46
C ARG A 188 14.25 19.16 10.75
N ARG A 189 13.58 19.60 9.68
CA ARG A 189 12.18 20.03 9.71
C ARG A 189 11.31 18.83 9.35
N GLY A 190 10.46 18.44 10.28
CA GLY A 190 9.46 17.39 10.13
C GLY A 190 8.05 17.94 10.15
N ILE A 191 7.11 17.09 9.75
CA ILE A 191 5.68 17.36 9.75
C ILE A 191 5.01 16.24 10.53
N ILE A 192 4.15 16.62 11.47
CA ILE A 192 3.22 15.72 12.15
C ILE A 192 1.80 16.22 11.92
N PHE A 193 0.81 15.35 12.13
CA PHE A 193 -0.58 15.75 12.15
C PHE A 193 -1.06 15.78 13.60
N ASP A 194 -1.75 16.85 13.98
CA ASP A 194 -2.36 16.97 15.31
C ASP A 194 -3.69 16.20 15.40
N GLU A 195 -4.36 16.31 16.55
CA GLU A 195 -5.65 15.64 16.80
C GLU A 195 -6.78 16.12 15.88
N ASN A 196 -6.68 17.34 15.34
CA ASN A 196 -7.62 17.89 14.37
C ASN A 196 -7.16 17.65 12.92
N ASN A 197 -6.14 16.79 12.77
CA ASN A 197 -5.57 16.39 11.51
C ASN A 197 -5.00 17.57 10.68
N GLN A 198 -4.56 18.62 11.37
CA GLN A 198 -3.82 19.74 10.80
C GLN A 198 -2.32 19.42 10.79
N ALA A 199 -1.63 19.81 9.73
CA ALA A 199 -0.20 19.67 9.65
C ALA A 199 0.45 20.64 10.64
N LYS A 200 1.41 20.14 11.41
CA LYS A 200 2.22 20.93 12.33
C LYS A 200 3.68 20.67 12.05
N GLU A 201 4.42 21.75 11.86
CA GLU A 201 5.87 21.68 11.74
C GLU A 201 6.52 21.33 13.08
N VAL A 202 7.54 20.47 13.02
CA VAL A 202 8.36 20.08 14.15
C VAL A 202 9.83 20.05 13.77
N TYR A 203 10.70 20.22 14.75
CA TYR A 203 12.14 20.21 14.55
C TYR A 203 12.80 19.18 15.46
N PHE A 204 13.72 18.39 14.91
CA PHE A 204 14.42 17.34 15.66
C PHE A 204 15.87 17.16 15.18
N SER A 205 16.70 16.50 15.99
CA SER A 205 18.12 16.34 15.66
C SER A 205 18.32 15.39 14.48
N ASN A 206 19.10 15.83 13.49
CA ASN A 206 19.44 15.03 12.32
C ASN A 206 20.35 13.83 12.67
N LYS A 207 21.12 13.90 13.76
CA LYS A 207 22.04 12.85 14.22
C LYS A 207 21.33 11.63 14.79
N LEU A 208 20.08 11.80 15.22
CA LEU A 208 19.29 10.78 15.91
C LEU A 208 18.29 10.06 15.00
N SER A 209 18.41 10.26 13.69
CA SER A 209 17.50 9.70 12.70
C SER A 209 18.18 9.57 11.34
N ASN A 210 17.66 8.67 10.50
CA ASN A 210 18.15 8.47 9.14
C ASN A 210 17.07 8.83 8.14
N VAL A 211 17.42 9.65 7.14
CA VAL A 211 16.53 9.91 6.01
C VAL A 211 16.52 8.68 5.11
N LYS A 212 15.33 8.15 4.88
CA LYS A 212 15.02 7.14 3.89
C LYS A 212 14.69 7.85 2.58
N ASN A 213 15.60 7.78 1.61
CA ASN A 213 15.35 8.20 0.22
C ASN A 213 14.46 7.20 -0.55
N ILE A 214 13.76 6.30 0.14
CA ILE A 214 12.98 5.24 -0.49
C ILE A 214 11.53 5.66 -0.69
N SER A 215 10.90 5.06 -1.71
CA SER A 215 9.45 5.03 -1.93
C SER A 215 8.70 4.92 -0.60
N PHE A 216 7.72 5.82 -0.38
CA PHE A 216 6.84 5.82 0.80
C PHE A 216 6.17 4.47 1.08
N PHE A 217 6.11 3.61 0.05
CA PHE A 217 5.57 2.27 0.13
C PHE A 217 6.60 1.24 -0.31
N SER A 218 6.78 0.21 0.53
CA SER A 218 7.41 -1.05 0.15
C SER A 218 6.32 -2.08 -0.12
N LEU A 219 6.27 -2.59 -1.36
CA LEU A 219 5.43 -3.75 -1.67
C LEU A 219 6.02 -4.99 -0.99
N SER A 220 5.14 -5.90 -0.55
CA SER A 220 5.58 -7.23 -0.14
C SER A 220 6.17 -7.97 -1.35
N TYR A 221 7.06 -8.95 -1.10
CA TYR A 221 7.71 -9.74 -2.15
C TYR A 221 6.73 -10.30 -3.19
N PHE A 222 5.52 -10.68 -2.77
CA PHE A 222 4.48 -11.21 -3.68
C PHE A 222 3.58 -10.13 -4.28
N GLY A 223 3.42 -8.98 -3.61
CA GLY A 223 2.64 -7.85 -4.13
C GLY A 223 3.26 -7.23 -5.39
N SER A 224 4.60 -7.27 -5.50
CA SER A 224 5.34 -6.79 -6.68
C SER A 224 5.41 -7.78 -7.84
N ILE A 225 4.99 -9.04 -7.65
CA ILE A 225 5.11 -10.08 -8.67
C ILE A 225 3.85 -10.09 -9.56
N SER A 226 4.02 -10.40 -10.86
CA SER A 226 2.90 -10.55 -11.79
C SER A 226 2.08 -11.80 -11.46
N ILE A 227 0.79 -11.77 -11.79
CA ILE A 227 -0.12 -12.88 -11.46
C ILE A 227 0.30 -14.20 -12.13
N ILE A 228 0.86 -14.12 -13.33
CA ILE A 228 1.37 -15.28 -14.08
C ILE A 228 2.51 -15.94 -13.30
N VAL A 229 3.45 -15.14 -12.79
CA VAL A 229 4.57 -15.67 -12.01
C VAL A 229 4.09 -16.22 -10.67
N LEU A 230 3.11 -15.58 -10.00
CA LEU A 230 2.49 -16.13 -8.80
C LEU A 230 1.83 -17.50 -9.06
N CYS A 231 1.14 -17.67 -10.18
CA CYS A 231 0.56 -18.95 -10.56
C CYS A 231 1.64 -20.02 -10.79
N ILE A 232 2.72 -19.69 -11.49
CA ILE A 232 3.85 -20.61 -11.72
C ILE A 232 4.48 -21.02 -10.39
N LEU A 233 4.75 -20.06 -9.50
CA LEU A 233 5.27 -20.33 -8.15
C LEU A 233 4.33 -21.23 -7.36
N GLY A 234 3.02 -20.98 -7.42
CA GLY A 234 2.01 -21.83 -6.79
C GLY A 234 2.08 -23.28 -7.28
N ILE A 235 2.19 -23.49 -8.59
CA ILE A 235 2.34 -24.83 -9.20
C ILE A 235 3.64 -25.50 -8.75
N VAL A 236 4.76 -24.76 -8.68
CA VAL A 236 6.05 -25.30 -8.22
C VAL A 236 5.96 -25.71 -6.75
N VAL A 237 5.38 -24.88 -5.90
CA VAL A 237 5.23 -25.18 -4.47
C VAL A 237 4.33 -26.41 -4.27
N TRP A 238 3.17 -26.46 -4.92
CA TRP A 238 2.24 -27.60 -4.82
C TRP A 238 2.73 -28.88 -5.49
N GLY A 239 3.31 -28.77 -6.69
CA GLY A 239 3.69 -29.91 -7.51
C GLY A 239 5.07 -30.49 -7.20
N LEU A 240 5.97 -29.70 -6.61
CA LEU A 240 7.36 -30.11 -6.36
C LEU A 240 7.74 -29.98 -4.88
N VAL A 241 7.52 -28.83 -4.25
CA VAL A 241 8.01 -28.57 -2.88
C VAL A 241 7.26 -29.43 -1.86
N TYR A 242 5.93 -29.38 -1.83
CA TYR A 242 5.15 -30.18 -0.87
C TYR A 242 5.41 -31.69 -0.97
N PRO A 243 5.37 -32.32 -2.17
CA PRO A 243 5.67 -33.74 -2.30
C PRO A 243 7.06 -34.10 -1.78
N LEU A 244 8.07 -33.27 -2.05
CA LEU A 244 9.45 -33.52 -1.66
C LEU A 244 9.65 -33.35 -0.15
N VAL A 245 9.05 -32.31 0.44
CA VAL A 245 9.09 -32.03 1.88
C VAL A 245 8.35 -33.12 2.65
N LEU A 246 7.15 -33.50 2.23
CA LEU A 246 6.36 -34.56 2.87
C LEU A 246 7.04 -35.92 2.76
N ALA A 247 7.47 -36.33 1.56
CA ALA A 247 8.14 -37.62 1.36
C ALA A 247 9.44 -37.74 2.19
N SER A 248 10.19 -36.64 2.32
CA SER A 248 11.40 -36.60 3.13
C SER A 248 11.06 -36.62 4.63
N SER A 249 10.02 -35.90 5.06
CA SER A 249 9.56 -35.91 6.46
C SER A 249 9.17 -37.30 6.93
N PHE A 250 8.44 -38.07 6.10
CA PHE A 250 8.06 -39.45 6.43
C PHE A 250 9.26 -40.41 6.46
N LYS A 251 10.30 -40.20 5.63
CA LYS A 251 11.50 -41.05 5.63
C LYS A 251 12.45 -40.79 6.80
N LEU A 252 12.52 -39.56 7.31
CA LEU A 252 13.46 -39.14 8.35
C LEU A 252 12.92 -39.28 9.78
N ALA A 253 11.62 -39.53 9.93
CA ALA A 253 10.95 -39.70 11.22
C ALA A 253 11.49 -40.88 12.06
N GLU A 254 12.17 -41.85 11.44
CA GLU A 254 12.67 -43.05 12.13
C GLU A 254 14.11 -42.92 12.66
N GLY A 255 14.91 -41.92 12.24
CA GLY A 255 16.36 -41.93 12.51
C GLY A 255 17.03 -40.60 12.86
N GLY A 256 16.33 -39.45 12.78
CA GLY A 256 16.98 -38.14 12.96
C GLY A 256 16.04 -37.05 13.48
N PRO A 257 15.86 -36.90 14.82
CA PRO A 257 14.90 -35.96 15.40
C PRO A 257 15.20 -34.49 15.02
N TYR A 258 16.48 -34.11 14.91
CA TYR A 258 16.88 -32.76 14.48
C TYR A 258 16.52 -32.48 13.02
N MET A 259 16.68 -33.46 12.13
CA MET A 259 16.30 -33.30 10.73
C MET A 259 14.79 -33.32 10.54
N ALA A 260 14.05 -34.11 11.32
CA ALA A 260 12.58 -34.07 11.34
C ALA A 260 12.07 -32.67 11.75
N LEU A 261 12.70 -32.03 12.74
CA LEU A 261 12.36 -30.68 13.17
C LEU A 261 12.65 -29.63 12.08
N ILE A 262 13.79 -29.74 11.38
CA ILE A 262 14.10 -28.88 10.23
C ILE A 262 13.07 -29.06 9.11
N MET A 263 12.71 -30.29 8.77
CA MET A 263 11.71 -30.58 7.73
C MET A 263 10.32 -30.10 8.11
N PHE A 264 9.93 -30.20 9.39
CA PHE A 264 8.70 -29.64 9.90
C PHE A 264 8.69 -28.10 9.79
N ALA A 265 9.79 -27.44 10.15
CA ALA A 265 9.93 -25.99 9.98
C ALA A 265 9.84 -25.58 8.50
N LEU A 266 10.42 -26.37 7.60
CA LEU A 266 10.35 -26.16 6.14
C LEU A 266 8.92 -26.35 5.61
N LEU A 267 8.19 -27.32 6.15
CA LEU A 267 6.76 -27.52 5.86
C LEU A 267 5.93 -26.31 6.31
N VAL A 268 6.12 -25.84 7.55
CA VAL A 268 5.45 -24.62 8.05
C VAL A 268 5.79 -23.40 7.18
N GLY A 269 7.06 -23.24 6.78
CA GLY A 269 7.48 -22.19 5.85
C GLY A 269 6.78 -22.28 4.49
N SER A 270 6.66 -23.48 3.92
CA SER A 270 5.94 -23.71 2.66
C SER A 270 4.44 -23.44 2.76
N LEU A 271 3.81 -23.73 3.91
CA LEU A 271 2.42 -23.39 4.22
C LEU A 271 2.21 -21.87 4.25
N PHE A 272 3.08 -21.16 4.97
CA PHE A 272 3.06 -19.70 5.00
C PHE A 272 3.23 -19.10 3.58
N PHE A 273 4.19 -19.62 2.81
CA PHE A 273 4.45 -19.17 1.44
C PHE A 273 3.23 -19.43 0.52
N THR A 274 2.59 -20.58 0.68
CA THR A 274 1.37 -20.92 -0.07
C THR A 274 0.22 -19.99 0.29
N TYR A 275 0.02 -19.70 1.58
CA TYR A 275 -0.97 -18.75 2.05
C TYR A 275 -0.77 -17.38 1.41
N GLN A 276 0.45 -16.86 1.41
CA GLN A 276 0.78 -15.55 0.82
C GLN A 276 0.52 -15.49 -0.70
N ILE A 277 0.83 -16.55 -1.44
CA ILE A 277 0.49 -16.63 -2.87
C ILE A 277 -1.03 -16.63 -3.05
N LEU A 278 -1.74 -17.43 -2.27
CA LEU A 278 -3.17 -17.65 -2.42
C LEU A 278 -3.95 -16.38 -2.06
N GLU A 279 -3.56 -15.68 -1.00
CA GLU A 279 -4.09 -14.36 -0.62
C GLU A 279 -3.96 -13.34 -1.76
N ASN A 280 -2.76 -13.17 -2.31
CA ASN A 280 -2.54 -12.22 -3.41
C ASN A 280 -3.27 -12.62 -4.69
N LEU A 281 -3.28 -13.91 -5.03
CA LEU A 281 -3.96 -14.44 -6.22
C LEU A 281 -5.48 -14.29 -6.10
N LEU A 282 -6.05 -14.61 -4.93
CA LEU A 282 -7.48 -14.43 -4.67
C LEU A 282 -7.87 -12.95 -4.74
N PHE A 283 -7.04 -12.05 -4.20
CA PHE A 283 -7.32 -10.62 -4.27
C PHE A 283 -7.31 -10.11 -5.71
N GLU A 284 -6.27 -10.44 -6.48
CA GLU A 284 -6.12 -9.97 -7.87
C GLU A 284 -7.17 -10.56 -8.82
N LEU A 285 -7.68 -11.78 -8.57
CA LEU A 285 -8.64 -12.47 -9.45
C LEU A 285 -10.09 -12.34 -8.99
N PHE A 286 -10.39 -12.62 -7.72
CA PHE A 286 -11.76 -12.88 -7.26
C PHE A 286 -12.42 -11.67 -6.63
N LEU A 287 -11.67 -10.87 -5.85
CA LEU A 287 -12.26 -9.71 -5.16
C LEU A 287 -12.75 -8.62 -6.12
N ILE A 288 -12.49 -8.73 -7.41
CA ILE A 288 -12.96 -7.77 -8.42
C ILE A 288 -14.28 -8.19 -9.06
N ASN A 289 -14.50 -9.50 -9.20
CA ASN A 289 -15.66 -10.06 -9.90
C ASN A 289 -16.85 -10.29 -8.98
N LEU A 290 -16.70 -10.11 -7.67
CA LEU A 290 -17.83 -10.06 -6.77
C LEU A 290 -18.61 -8.75 -7.00
N PRO A 291 -19.89 -8.81 -7.42
CA PRO A 291 -20.78 -7.67 -7.31
C PRO A 291 -20.93 -7.30 -5.82
N TYR A 292 -21.18 -6.01 -5.56
CA TYR A 292 -21.44 -5.49 -4.22
C TYR A 292 -22.70 -6.12 -3.62
#